data_AF-A0A960D1E3-F1
#
_entry.id   AF-A0A960D1E3-F1
#
_cell.length_a   1.000
_cell.length_b   1.000
_cell.length_c   1.000
_cell.angle_alpha   90.00
_cell.angle_beta   90.00
_cell.angle_gamma   90.00
#
_symmetry.space_group_name_H-M   'P 1'
#
loop_
_entity.id
_entity.type
_entity.pdbx_description
1 polymer ?
#
loop_
_entity_poly.entity_id
_entity_poly.type
_entity_poly.pdbx_seq_one_letter_code
_entity_poly.pdbx_strand_id
1 'polypeptide(L)'
;QRGPYAKEGMDFSQVADVISRYAAPGDCLILDNSAAWKPGPIRPLTAARPAAYAKLRDYGRGLSAVQRNRLWDSHIAVWAWADKMPGCAALWTVSERDKTLPDHQRGEALRPGPRLGRAMAYQVPSRFGFHIVERWQFSFAQVTKSAR
;
A
#
# COMPACT_ATOMS: atom_id res chain seq x y z
N GLN A 1 -0.57 8.49 19.13
CA GLN A 1 0.05 7.45 19.97
C GLN A 1 0.76 6.46 19.07
N ARG A 2 1.98 6.05 19.42
CA ARG A 2 2.78 5.03 18.72
C ARG A 2 2.63 3.68 19.44
N GLY A 3 2.81 2.58 18.73
CA GLY A 3 2.84 1.23 19.32
C GLY A 3 1.49 0.52 19.37
N PRO A 4 1.44 -0.70 19.94
CA PRO A 4 0.28 -1.60 19.93
C PRO A 4 -0.98 -1.03 20.60
N TYR A 5 -0.87 0.11 21.28
CA TYR A 5 -1.96 0.84 21.94
C TYR A 5 -2.47 2.04 21.15
N ALA A 6 -2.02 2.26 19.91
CA ALA A 6 -2.70 3.19 19.01
C ALA A 6 -4.20 2.84 18.91
N LYS A 7 -5.09 3.83 18.73
CA LYS A 7 -6.55 3.60 18.61
C LYS A 7 -6.80 2.48 17.58
N GLU A 8 -7.47 1.41 18.03
CA GLU A 8 -7.77 0.18 17.28
C GLU A 8 -6.54 -0.60 16.76
N GLY A 9 -5.36 -0.44 17.37
CA GLY A 9 -4.12 -1.12 16.95
C GLY A 9 -3.56 -0.63 15.61
N MET A 10 -4.10 0.47 15.08
CA MET A 10 -3.73 1.06 13.78
C MET A 10 -2.51 1.99 13.88
N ASP A 11 -1.31 1.41 14.00
CA ASP A 11 -0.08 2.20 13.88
C ASP A 11 0.34 2.42 12.42
N PHE A 12 -0.18 3.49 11.83
CA PHE A 12 0.24 3.97 10.49
C PHE A 12 1.72 4.38 10.41
N SER A 13 2.38 4.57 11.55
CA SER A 13 3.79 4.97 11.59
C SER A 13 4.69 3.88 11.01
N GLN A 14 4.43 2.61 11.33
CA GLN A 14 5.29 1.52 10.89
C GLN A 14 5.27 1.36 9.36
N VAL A 15 4.08 1.53 8.76
CA VAL A 15 3.94 1.58 7.30
C VAL A 15 4.69 2.78 6.72
N ALA A 16 4.51 3.97 7.30
CA ALA A 16 5.19 5.19 6.85
C ALA A 16 6.72 5.10 6.99
N ASP A 17 7.24 4.42 8.01
CA ASP A 17 8.66 4.25 8.27
C ASP A 17 9.31 3.35 7.21
N VAL A 18 8.63 2.26 6.81
CA VAL A 18 9.07 1.42 5.68
C VAL A 18 9.13 2.23 4.39
N ILE A 19 8.06 2.95 4.06
CA ILE A 19 8.02 3.77 2.84
C ILE A 19 9.10 4.86 2.86
N SER A 20 9.26 5.56 3.99
CA SER A 20 10.27 6.60 4.14
C SER A 20 11.68 6.06 3.95
N ARG A 21 11.97 4.88 4.53
CA ARG A 21 13.29 4.26 4.50
C ARG A 21 13.65 3.60 3.17
N TYR A 22 12.71 2.93 2.52
CA TYR A 22 13.03 2.00 1.42
C TYR A 22 12.51 2.41 0.05
N ALA A 23 11.48 3.25 -0.03
CA ALA A 23 10.93 3.65 -1.32
C ALA A 23 11.76 4.77 -1.96
N ALA A 24 11.92 4.73 -3.29
CA ALA A 24 12.62 5.77 -4.04
C ALA A 24 11.65 6.83 -4.56
N PRO A 25 12.11 8.07 -4.80
CA PRO A 25 11.31 9.05 -5.53
C PRO A 25 10.87 8.52 -6.90
N GLY A 26 9.59 8.67 -7.22
CA GLY A 26 9.02 8.20 -8.48
C GLY A 26 8.47 6.78 -8.47
N ASP A 27 8.74 5.98 -7.42
CA ASP A 27 8.03 4.72 -7.18
C ASP A 27 6.52 4.97 -7.03
N CYS A 28 5.69 3.96 -7.32
CA CYS A 28 4.24 4.11 -7.28
C CYS A 28 3.61 3.46 -6.05
N LEU A 29 2.56 4.08 -5.53
CA LEU A 29 1.81 3.60 -4.36
C LEU A 29 0.52 2.91 -4.80
N ILE A 30 0.27 1.72 -4.26
CA ILE A 30 -1.01 1.02 -4.35
C ILE A 30 -1.58 0.89 -2.94
N LEU A 31 -2.78 1.42 -2.74
CA LEU A 31 -3.56 1.16 -1.53
C LEU A 31 -4.65 0.16 -1.89
N ASP A 32 -4.62 -1.01 -1.25
CA ASP A 32 -5.60 -2.06 -1.50
C ASP A 32 -7.00 -1.65 -1.00
N ASN A 33 -7.94 -1.48 -1.91
CA ASN A 33 -9.32 -1.11 -1.57
C ASN A 33 -10.15 -2.28 -1.02
N SER A 34 -9.62 -3.51 -1.03
CA SER A 34 -10.29 -4.69 -0.48
C SER A 34 -9.98 -4.96 1.00
N ALA A 35 -9.05 -4.19 1.60
CA ALA A 35 -8.72 -4.38 3.00
C ALA A 35 -9.92 -4.06 3.91
N ALA A 36 -10.16 -4.93 4.90
CA ALA A 36 -11.36 -4.89 5.73
C ALA A 36 -11.28 -3.88 6.90
N TRP A 37 -10.10 -3.33 7.19
CA TRP A 37 -9.92 -2.41 8.31
C TRP A 37 -10.50 -1.01 8.04
N LYS A 38 -11.05 -0.37 9.09
CA LYS A 38 -11.75 0.92 9.03
C LYS A 38 -10.86 2.04 9.60
N PRO A 39 -10.99 3.28 9.11
CA PRO A 39 -11.90 3.74 8.05
C PRO A 39 -11.39 3.35 6.66
N GLY A 40 -12.26 2.77 5.84
CA GLY A 40 -11.98 2.50 4.42
C GLY A 40 -12.36 3.69 3.53
N PRO A 41 -11.74 3.91 2.36
CA PRO A 41 -10.50 3.29 1.84
C PRO A 41 -9.26 3.68 2.69
N ILE A 42 -8.15 2.95 2.55
CA ILE A 42 -6.87 3.06 3.31
C ILE A 42 -6.20 4.48 3.29
N ARG A 43 -6.85 5.48 2.70
CA ARG A 43 -6.44 6.89 2.61
C ARG A 43 -6.09 7.60 3.94
N PRO A 44 -6.55 7.17 5.13
CA PRO A 44 -5.98 7.65 6.39
C PRO A 44 -4.45 7.52 6.47
N LEU A 45 -3.82 6.52 5.83
CA LEU A 45 -2.35 6.39 5.80
C LEU A 45 -1.67 7.63 5.23
N THR A 46 -2.10 8.04 4.02
CA THR A 46 -1.49 9.16 3.30
C THR A 46 -1.83 10.50 3.96
N ALA A 47 -3.00 10.62 4.58
CA ALA A 47 -3.40 11.83 5.29
C ALA A 47 -2.70 11.97 6.65
N ALA A 48 -2.46 10.86 7.37
CA ALA A 48 -1.78 10.90 8.67
C ALA A 48 -0.27 11.17 8.55
N ARG A 49 0.36 10.73 7.45
CA ARG A 49 1.82 10.87 7.23
C ARG A 49 2.17 11.32 5.81
N PRO A 50 1.69 12.48 5.34
CA PRO A 50 1.81 12.89 3.94
C PRO A 50 3.26 12.97 3.45
N ALA A 51 4.19 13.41 4.30
CA ALA A 51 5.62 13.53 3.97
C ALA A 51 6.26 12.19 3.56
N ALA A 52 5.82 11.05 4.14
CA ALA A 52 6.36 9.73 3.79
C ALA A 52 6.02 9.34 2.34
N TYR A 53 4.84 9.74 1.87
CA TYR A 53 4.31 9.36 0.56
C TYR A 53 4.50 10.42 -0.52
N ALA A 54 4.95 11.63 -0.17
CA ALA A 54 5.10 12.75 -1.10
C ALA A 54 6.04 12.45 -2.28
N LYS A 55 7.02 11.57 -2.06
CA LYS A 55 7.97 11.11 -3.08
C LYS A 55 7.39 10.05 -4.04
N LEU A 56 6.23 9.49 -3.72
CA LEU A 56 5.60 8.42 -4.49
C LEU A 56 4.52 8.96 -5.43
N ARG A 57 4.34 8.27 -6.56
CA ARG A 57 3.24 8.48 -7.48
C ARG A 57 2.01 7.70 -7.02
N ASP A 58 1.00 8.41 -6.55
CA ASP A 58 -0.27 7.85 -6.07
C ASP A 58 -1.38 8.08 -7.11
N TYR A 59 -1.34 7.28 -8.19
CA TYR A 59 -2.34 7.34 -9.26
C TYR A 59 -3.74 6.90 -8.81
N GLY A 60 -3.83 6.20 -7.68
CA GLY A 60 -5.10 5.85 -7.06
C GLY A 60 -5.76 7.04 -6.34
N ARG A 61 -5.10 8.20 -6.20
CA ARG A 61 -5.69 9.36 -5.51
C ARG A 61 -6.68 10.05 -6.43
N GLY A 62 -7.96 10.10 -6.03
CA GLY A 62 -8.97 10.87 -6.75
C GLY A 62 -9.14 12.28 -6.17
N LEU A 63 -10.36 12.81 -6.24
CA LEU A 63 -10.77 14.07 -5.60
C LEU A 63 -10.26 14.18 -4.16
N SER A 64 -9.73 15.35 -3.83
CA SER A 64 -9.14 15.62 -2.51
C SER A 64 -10.20 15.65 -1.40
N ALA A 65 -9.74 15.44 -0.17
CA ALA A 65 -10.55 15.59 1.05
C ALA A 65 -11.31 16.94 1.07
N VAL A 66 -10.63 18.03 0.69
CA VAL A 66 -11.20 19.39 0.61
C VAL A 66 -12.29 19.47 -0.45
N GLN A 67 -12.03 18.99 -1.68
CA GLN A 67 -13.02 18.99 -2.77
C GLN A 67 -14.28 18.20 -2.43
N ARG A 68 -14.16 17.19 -1.56
CA ARG A 68 -15.26 16.32 -1.17
C ARG A 68 -15.96 16.74 0.12
N ASN A 69 -15.45 17.73 0.85
CA ASN A 69 -15.84 18.02 2.23
C ASN A 69 -15.84 16.75 3.11
N ARG A 70 -14.75 15.98 3.05
CA ARG A 70 -14.53 14.74 3.81
C ARG A 70 -13.16 14.76 4.46
N LEU A 71 -12.92 13.83 5.38
CA LEU A 71 -11.62 13.70 6.06
C LEU A 71 -10.50 13.19 5.13
N TRP A 72 -10.83 12.40 4.11
CA TRP A 72 -9.85 11.69 3.28
C TRP A 72 -10.16 11.86 1.79
N ASP A 73 -9.11 11.79 0.97
CA ASP A 73 -9.23 11.77 -0.49
C ASP A 73 -10.09 10.58 -0.94
N SER A 74 -10.71 10.72 -2.12
CA SER A 74 -11.27 9.55 -2.80
C SER A 74 -10.19 8.59 -3.27
N HIS A 75 -10.61 7.36 -3.52
CA HIS A 75 -9.75 6.31 -4.02
C HIS A 75 -10.25 5.83 -5.38
N ILE A 76 -9.35 5.80 -6.35
CA ILE A 76 -9.52 5.26 -7.68
C ILE A 76 -8.95 3.85 -7.68
N ALA A 77 -9.73 2.91 -8.21
CA ALA A 77 -9.34 1.52 -8.25
C ALA A 77 -8.09 1.28 -9.13
N VAL A 78 -7.28 0.30 -8.73
CA VAL A 78 -5.99 -0.02 -9.36
C VAL A 78 -6.07 -0.30 -10.87
N TRP A 79 -7.17 -0.90 -11.34
CA TRP A 79 -7.36 -1.17 -12.77
C TRP A 79 -7.58 0.09 -13.61
N ALA A 80 -8.09 1.16 -13.01
CA ALA A 80 -8.41 2.40 -13.75
C ALA A 80 -7.18 3.25 -14.08
N TRP A 81 -6.01 2.94 -13.50
CA TRP A 81 -4.73 3.57 -13.83
C TRP A 81 -3.66 2.56 -14.22
N ALA A 82 -4.05 1.33 -14.58
CA ALA A 82 -3.13 0.26 -14.94
C ALA A 82 -2.18 0.65 -16.08
N ASP A 83 -2.62 1.53 -16.99
CA ASP A 83 -1.83 2.09 -18.09
C ASP A 83 -0.61 2.90 -17.61
N LYS A 84 -0.60 3.39 -16.36
CA LYS A 84 0.53 4.12 -15.77
C LYS A 84 1.59 3.22 -15.14
N MET A 85 1.28 1.95 -14.89
CA MET A 85 2.18 1.00 -14.24
C MET A 85 3.54 0.79 -14.94
N PRO A 86 3.64 0.81 -16.29
CA PRO A 86 4.93 0.75 -16.97
C PRO A 86 5.90 1.88 -16.61
N GLY A 87 5.40 3.02 -16.13
CA GLY A 87 6.22 4.15 -15.69
C GLY A 87 6.69 4.09 -14.24
N CYS A 88 6.48 2.97 -13.54
CA CYS A 88 6.86 2.76 -12.14
C CYS A 88 8.08 1.84 -12.05
N ALA A 89 9.14 2.28 -11.36
CA ALA A 89 10.32 1.43 -11.12
C ALA A 89 10.01 0.31 -10.10
N ALA A 90 9.39 0.67 -8.99
CA ALA A 90 8.80 -0.27 -8.04
C ALA A 90 7.37 0.11 -7.68
N LEU A 91 6.60 -0.90 -7.25
CA LEU A 91 5.27 -0.73 -6.69
C LEU A 91 5.29 -1.03 -5.20
N TRP A 92 4.80 -0.09 -4.41
CA TRP A 92 4.59 -0.23 -2.98
C TRP A 92 3.12 -0.47 -2.71
N THR A 93 2.75 -1.71 -2.39
CA THR A 93 1.36 -2.06 -2.09
C THR A 93 1.17 -2.17 -0.59
N VAL A 94 0.21 -1.42 -0.06
CA VAL A 94 -0.27 -1.57 1.33
C VAL A 94 -1.62 -2.27 1.32
N SER A 95 -1.71 -3.39 2.03
CA SER A 95 -2.93 -4.20 2.15
C SER A 95 -3.11 -4.71 3.58
N GLU A 96 -4.09 -5.59 3.80
CA GLU A 96 -4.37 -6.16 5.12
C GLU A 96 -3.32 -7.20 5.54
N ARG A 97 -3.00 -7.26 6.84
CA ARG A 97 -2.08 -8.25 7.41
C ARG A 97 -2.47 -9.68 6.98
N ASP A 98 -1.48 -10.47 6.63
CA ASP A 98 -1.59 -11.91 6.46
C ASP A 98 -0.86 -12.62 7.59
N LYS A 99 -1.62 -13.22 8.52
CA LYS A 99 -1.06 -13.89 9.71
C LYS A 99 -0.39 -15.23 9.40
N THR A 100 -0.55 -15.75 8.18
CA THR A 100 0.05 -17.02 7.75
C THR A 100 1.46 -16.86 7.21
N LEU A 101 1.91 -15.62 7.04
CA LEU A 101 3.21 -15.27 6.49
C LEU A 101 4.15 -14.71 7.57
N PRO A 102 5.48 -14.87 7.43
CA PRO A 102 6.46 -14.27 8.33
C PRO A 102 6.37 -12.74 8.40
N ASP A 103 6.83 -12.17 9.51
CA ASP A 103 6.77 -10.73 9.75
C ASP A 103 7.61 -9.92 8.74
N HIS A 104 8.70 -10.48 8.22
CA HIS A 104 9.48 -9.87 7.13
C HIS A 104 10.05 -10.96 6.22
N GLN A 105 10.00 -10.74 4.91
CA GLN A 105 10.55 -11.64 3.90
C GLN A 105 11.17 -10.85 2.75
N ARG A 106 12.29 -11.32 2.22
CA ARG A 106 12.91 -10.86 0.97
C ARG A 106 13.20 -12.07 0.09
N GLY A 107 13.06 -11.92 -1.23
CA GLY A 107 13.40 -12.95 -2.20
C GLY A 107 13.25 -12.43 -3.63
N GLU A 108 13.63 -13.25 -4.61
CA GLU A 108 13.52 -12.87 -6.02
C GLU A 108 12.07 -12.75 -6.46
N ALA A 109 11.21 -13.71 -6.12
CA ALA A 109 9.78 -13.68 -6.44
C ALA A 109 8.95 -14.37 -5.34
N LEU A 110 8.58 -13.61 -4.31
CA LEU A 110 7.77 -14.09 -3.21
C LEU A 110 6.33 -14.36 -3.65
N ARG A 111 5.77 -15.49 -3.19
CA ARG A 111 4.34 -15.77 -3.37
C ARG A 111 3.50 -14.69 -2.67
N PRO A 112 2.39 -14.23 -3.26
CA PRO A 112 1.57 -13.15 -2.72
C PRO A 112 0.86 -13.49 -1.41
N GLY A 113 0.75 -14.78 -1.06
CA GLY A 113 -0.02 -15.24 0.09
C GLY A 113 -1.52 -15.30 -0.21
N PRO A 114 -2.30 -15.98 0.65
CA PRO A 114 -3.72 -16.24 0.42
C PRO A 114 -4.59 -14.98 0.36
N ARG A 115 -4.20 -13.91 1.07
CA ARG A 115 -4.96 -12.64 1.08
C ARG A 115 -4.64 -11.77 -0.12
N LEU A 116 -3.40 -11.28 -0.22
CA LEU A 116 -3.00 -10.35 -1.28
C LEU A 116 -3.11 -11.01 -2.68
N GLY A 117 -2.90 -12.32 -2.80
CA GLY A 117 -3.03 -13.02 -4.08
C GLY A 117 -4.43 -12.96 -4.72
N ARG A 118 -5.46 -12.68 -3.92
CA ARG A 118 -6.85 -12.52 -4.38
C ARG A 118 -7.22 -11.05 -4.64
N ALA A 119 -6.41 -10.11 -4.17
CA ALA A 119 -6.68 -8.69 -4.31
C ALA A 119 -6.27 -8.18 -5.69
N MET A 120 -7.08 -7.30 -6.27
CA MET A 120 -6.74 -6.61 -7.52
C MET A 120 -5.44 -5.79 -7.39
N ALA A 121 -5.12 -5.35 -6.18
CA ALA A 121 -3.88 -4.67 -5.83
C ALA A 121 -2.61 -5.48 -6.17
N TYR A 122 -2.72 -6.81 -6.30
CA TYR A 122 -1.65 -7.68 -6.80
C TYR A 122 -1.94 -8.21 -8.20
N GLN A 123 -3.17 -8.65 -8.47
CA GLN A 123 -3.51 -9.29 -9.74
C GLN A 123 -3.38 -8.37 -10.95
N VAL A 124 -3.59 -7.06 -10.78
CA VAL A 124 -3.39 -6.11 -11.88
C VAL A 124 -1.89 -5.91 -12.14
N PRO A 125 -1.06 -5.51 -11.15
CA PRO A 125 0.39 -5.42 -11.36
C PRO A 125 1.07 -6.66 -11.91
N SER A 126 0.65 -7.86 -11.49
CA SER A 126 1.29 -9.10 -11.93
C SER A 126 1.18 -9.34 -13.43
N ARG A 127 0.12 -8.83 -14.07
CA ARG A 127 -0.06 -8.86 -15.53
C ARG A 127 0.94 -7.97 -16.27
N PHE A 128 1.57 -7.02 -15.57
CA PHE A 128 2.64 -6.18 -16.09
C PHE A 128 4.03 -6.67 -15.67
N GLY A 129 4.16 -7.92 -15.18
CA GLY A 129 5.44 -8.52 -14.79
C GLY A 129 5.91 -8.17 -13.37
N PHE A 130 5.16 -7.37 -12.62
CA PHE A 130 5.53 -7.06 -11.24
C PHE A 130 5.36 -8.28 -10.33
N HIS A 131 6.41 -8.61 -9.59
CA HIS A 131 6.42 -9.67 -8.60
C HIS A 131 7.00 -9.15 -7.28
N ILE A 132 6.58 -9.75 -6.17
CA ILE A 132 6.93 -9.25 -4.84
C ILE A 132 8.38 -9.66 -4.53
N VAL A 133 9.22 -8.67 -4.26
CA VAL A 133 10.63 -8.88 -3.89
C VAL A 133 10.86 -8.73 -2.39
N GLU A 134 9.98 -8.02 -1.70
CA GLU A 134 10.06 -7.82 -0.24
C GLU A 134 8.69 -7.58 0.38
N ARG A 135 8.48 -8.05 1.61
CA ARG A 135 7.23 -7.96 2.36
C ARG A 135 7.46 -7.73 3.85
N TRP A 136 6.67 -6.84 4.45
CA TRP A 136 6.58 -6.61 5.89
C TRP A 136 5.14 -6.82 6.38
N GLN A 137 4.96 -7.46 7.54
CA GLN A 137 3.68 -7.58 8.24
C GLN A 137 3.69 -6.70 9.51
N PHE A 138 2.59 -5.98 9.73
CA PHE A 138 2.33 -5.16 10.91
C PHE A 138 1.03 -5.59 11.56
N SER A 139 0.64 -4.99 12.69
CA SER A 139 -0.53 -5.40 13.48
C SER A 139 -1.82 -5.57 12.65
N PHE A 140 -2.08 -4.66 11.70
CA PHE A 140 -3.29 -4.65 10.85
C PHE A 140 -2.98 -4.63 9.34
N ALA A 141 -1.78 -4.21 8.94
CA ALA A 141 -1.40 -4.03 7.55
C ALA A 141 -0.24 -4.94 7.14
N GLN A 142 -0.11 -5.15 5.84
CA GLN A 142 1.14 -5.59 5.21
C GLN A 142 1.60 -4.53 4.22
N VAL A 143 2.91 -4.45 4.01
CA VAL A 143 3.53 -3.64 2.96
C VAL A 143 4.33 -4.58 2.08
N THR A 144 4.19 -4.46 0.76
CA THR A 144 4.98 -5.22 -0.20
C THR A 144 5.66 -4.28 -1.19
N LYS A 145 6.92 -4.58 -1.51
CA LYS A 145 7.65 -4.01 -2.64
C LYS A 145 7.58 -5.01 -3.78
N SER A 146 7.11 -4.56 -4.94
CA SER A 146 7.15 -5.34 -6.18
C SER A 146 8.03 -4.67 -7.23
N ALA A 147 8.80 -5.48 -7.95
CA ALA A 147 9.68 -5.06 -9.05
C ALA A 147 9.47 -5.97 -10.26
N ARG A 148 10.10 -5.65 -11.39
CA ARG A 148 10.12 -6.45 -12.61
C ARG A 148 11.51 -7.01 -12.86
#